data_AF-A0A2U1J7R9-F1
#
_entry.id   AF-A0A2U1J7R9-F1
#
_cell.length_a   1.000
_cell.length_b   1.000
_cell.length_c   1.000
_cell.angle_alpha   90.00
_cell.angle_beta   90.00
_cell.angle_gamma   90.00
#
_symmetry.space_group_name_H-M   'P 1'
#
loop_
_entity.id
_entity.type
_entity.pdbx_description
1 polymer ?
#
loop_
_entity_poly.entity_id
_entity_poly.type
_entity_poly.pdbx_seq_one_letter_code
_entity_poly.pdbx_strand_id
1 'polypeptide(L)' 'MTVGKVSVVVHGGAWGIPDSEKEGCLKGVHKACSEAYQMLINGANAADAAQKAIEIMELNPIFD' A
#
# COMPACT_ATOMS: atom_id res chain seq x y z
N MET A 1 -1.27 17.13 -18.78
CA MET A 1 -0.94 17.58 -17.41
C MET A 1 0.36 16.90 -17.02
N THR A 2 1.37 17.63 -16.54
CA THR A 2 2.59 17.00 -15.99
C THR A 2 2.34 16.65 -14.54
N VAL A 3 2.34 15.36 -14.22
CA VAL A 3 2.31 14.89 -12.82
C VAL A 3 3.64 15.29 -12.19
N GLY A 4 3.58 16.01 -11.06
CA GLY A 4 4.78 16.37 -10.29
C GLY A 4 5.48 15.14 -9.71
N LYS A 5 6.59 15.35 -8.98
CA LYS A 5 7.17 14.23 -8.20
C LYS A 5 6.16 13.78 -7.15
N VAL A 6 5.87 12.48 -7.13
CA VAL A 6 4.93 11.86 -6.20
C VAL A 6 5.66 10.88 -5.29
N SER A 7 5.08 10.61 -4.13
CA SER A 7 5.57 9.61 -3.18
C SER A 7 4.39 9.03 -2.42
N VAL A 8 4.50 7.77 -2.04
CA VAL A 8 3.52 7.07 -1.21
C VAL A 8 4.27 6.16 -0.25
N VAL A 9 3.74 6.04 0.95
CA VAL A 9 4.26 5.16 2.01
C VAL A 9 3.10 4.37 2.56
N VAL A 10 3.31 3.07 2.75
CA VAL A 10 2.34 2.13 3.29
C VAL A 10 3.00 1.36 4.42
N HIS A 11 2.30 1.16 5.53
CA HIS A 11 2.77 0.37 6.67
C HIS A 11 1.66 -0.55 7.17
N GLY A 12 2.03 -1.72 7.69
CA GLY A 12 1.13 -2.58 8.47
C GLY A 12 1.10 -2.16 9.94
N GLY A 13 0.62 -3.05 10.82
CA GLY A 13 0.62 -2.83 12.27
C GLY A 13 2.00 -2.97 12.93
N ALA A 14 2.18 -2.32 14.08
CA ALA A 14 3.45 -2.30 14.83
C ALA A 14 3.57 -3.42 15.88
N TRP A 15 3.23 -4.66 15.51
CA TRP A 15 3.23 -5.81 16.42
C TRP A 15 4.41 -6.77 16.16
N GLY A 16 4.55 -7.79 17.01
CA GLY A 16 5.59 -8.82 16.87
C GLY A 16 5.27 -9.83 15.78
N ILE A 17 5.48 -9.46 14.51
CA ILE A 17 5.15 -10.29 13.35
C ILE A 17 5.86 -11.66 13.42
N PRO A 18 5.12 -12.78 13.47
CA PRO A 18 5.66 -14.14 13.43
C PRO A 18 6.47 -14.36 12.16
N ASP A 19 7.53 -15.17 12.23
CA ASP A 19 8.38 -15.46 11.07
C ASP A 19 7.58 -16.04 9.89
N SER A 20 6.52 -16.82 10.17
CA SER A 20 5.60 -17.36 9.17
C SER A 20 4.80 -16.30 8.41
N GLU A 21 4.61 -15.12 9.01
CA GLU A 21 3.76 -14.04 8.47
C GLU A 21 4.57 -12.90 7.83
N LYS A 22 5.86 -12.77 8.17
CA LYS A 22 6.75 -11.70 7.65
C LYS A 22 6.70 -11.55 6.14
N GLU A 23 6.82 -12.66 5.42
CA GLU A 23 6.81 -12.66 3.96
C GLU A 23 5.43 -12.25 3.41
N GLY A 24 4.35 -12.64 4.08
CA GLY A 24 2.99 -12.25 3.74
C GLY A 24 2.77 -10.74 3.95
N CYS A 25 3.18 -10.21 5.10
CA CYS A 25 3.11 -8.78 5.40
C CYS A 25 3.94 -7.97 4.39
N LEU A 26 5.17 -8.40 4.07
CA LEU A 26 6.04 -7.72 3.10
C LEU A 26 5.40 -7.67 1.71
N LYS A 27 4.86 -8.80 1.24
CA LYS A 27 4.12 -8.85 -0.04
C LYS A 27 2.88 -7.97 -0.03
N GLY A 28 2.15 -7.95 1.09
CA GLY A 28 0.95 -7.15 1.27
C GLY A 28 1.23 -5.65 1.16
N VAL A 29 2.19 -5.13 1.93
CA VAL A 29 2.54 -3.70 1.88
C VAL A 29 3.18 -3.32 0.53
N HIS A 30 3.97 -4.21 -0.06
CA HIS A 30 4.55 -3.98 -1.39
C HIS A 30 3.47 -3.85 -2.47
N LYS A 31 2.45 -4.73 -2.46
CA LYS A 31 1.33 -4.66 -3.40
C LYS A 31 0.55 -3.36 -3.23
N ALA A 32 0.16 -3.02 -2.00
CA ALA A 32 -0.59 -1.79 -1.71
C ALA A 32 0.18 -0.54 -2.14
N CYS A 33 1.47 -0.46 -1.82
CA CYS A 33 2.35 0.66 -2.20
C CYS A 33 2.50 0.78 -3.72
N SER A 34 2.71 -0.35 -4.41
CA SER A 34 2.90 -0.37 -5.86
C SER A 34 1.66 0.13 -6.61
N GLU A 35 0.47 -0.36 -6.25
CA GLU A 35 -0.79 0.03 -6.90
C GLU A 35 -1.12 1.50 -6.66
N ALA A 36 -0.95 1.98 -5.43
CA ALA A 36 -1.13 3.40 -5.10
C ALA A 36 -0.13 4.30 -5.84
N TYR A 37 1.14 3.88 -5.95
CA TYR A 37 2.15 4.61 -6.71
C TYR A 37 1.80 4.69 -8.20
N GLN A 38 1.32 3.58 -8.80
CA GLN A 38 0.85 3.56 -10.18
C GLN A 38 -0.31 4.53 -10.41
N MET A 39 -1.26 4.61 -9.47
CA MET A 39 -2.34 5.60 -9.54
C MET A 39 -1.82 7.04 -9.53
N LEU A 40 -0.87 7.35 -8.62
CA LEU A 40 -0.30 8.69 -8.51
C LEU A 40 0.43 9.12 -9.78
N ILE A 41 1.28 8.27 -10.37
CA ILE A 41 2.00 8.60 -11.61
C ILE A 41 1.06 8.73 -12.82
N ASN A 42 -0.13 8.11 -12.75
CA ASN A 42 -1.20 8.23 -13.74
C ASN A 42 -2.13 9.43 -13.49
N GLY A 43 -1.84 10.26 -12.48
CA GLY A 43 -2.55 11.51 -12.23
C GLY A 43 -3.77 11.39 -11.32
N ALA A 44 -3.96 10.27 -10.63
CA ALA A 44 -4.95 10.18 -9.56
C ALA A 44 -4.61 11.14 -8.41
N ASN A 45 -5.62 11.57 -7.66
CA ASN A 45 -5.39 12.38 -6.48
C ASN A 45 -4.86 11.53 -5.30
N ALA A 46 -4.26 12.20 -4.32
CA ALA A 46 -3.64 11.52 -3.18
C ALA A 46 -4.64 10.74 -2.30
N ALA A 47 -5.88 11.22 -2.18
CA ALA A 47 -6.90 10.54 -1.39
C ALA A 47 -7.32 9.22 -2.03
N ASP A 48 -7.54 9.20 -3.35
CA ASP A 48 -7.89 7.97 -4.09
C ASP A 48 -6.76 6.93 -4.04
N ALA A 49 -5.51 7.37 -4.17
CA ALA A 49 -4.35 6.49 -4.07
C ALA A 49 -4.20 5.91 -2.65
N ALA A 50 -4.40 6.72 -1.61
CA ALA A 50 -4.39 6.26 -0.22
C ALA A 50 -5.53 5.27 0.05
N GLN A 51 -6.76 5.59 -0.40
CA GLN A 51 -7.90 4.68 -0.29
C GLN A 51 -7.61 3.34 -0.96
N LYS A 52 -7.00 3.34 -2.16
CA LYS A 52 -6.66 2.10 -2.86
C LYS A 52 -5.64 1.25 -2.09
N ALA A 53 -4.62 1.88 -1.51
CA ALA A 53 -3.66 1.16 -0.68
C ALA A 53 -4.35 0.48 0.51
N ILE A 54 -5.26 1.18 1.19
CA ILE A 54 -6.00 0.64 2.34
C ILE A 54 -6.95 -0.48 1.91
N GLU A 55 -7.73 -0.31 0.83
CA GLU A 55 -8.62 -1.36 0.29
C GLU A 55 -7.85 -2.66 0.02
N ILE A 56 -6.65 -2.57 -0.57
CA ILE A 56 -5.79 -3.73 -0.84
C ILE A 56 -5.34 -4.41 0.46
N MET A 57 -5.06 -3.63 1.51
CA MET A 57 -4.66 -4.16 2.81
C MET A 57 -5.84 -4.79 3.55
N GLU A 58 -6.99 -4.13 3.60
CA GLU A 58 -8.22 -4.63 4.25
C GLU A 58 -8.74 -5.92 3.62
N LEU A 59 -8.56 -6.11 2.31
CA LEU A 59 -8.93 -7.35 1.62
C LEU A 59 -7.92 -8.48 1.79
N ASN A 60 -6.73 -8.20 2.34
CA ASN A 60 -5.69 -9.19 2.54
C ASN A 60 -5.72 -9.72 3.97
N PRO A 61 -6.04 -11.01 4.19
CA PRO A 61 -6.23 -11.59 5.52
C PRO A 61 -4.96 -11.65 6.38
N ILE A 62 -3.79 -11.27 5.84
CA ILE A 62 -2.56 -11.10 6.63
C ILE A 62 -2.58 -9.84 7.50
N PHE A 63 -3.51 -8.91 7.23
CA PHE A 63 -3.71 -7.69 8.00
C PHE A 63 -5.05 -7.75 8.72
N ASP A 64 -5.06 -7.27 9.98
CA ASP A 64 -6.26 -7.02 10.79
C ASP A 64 -6.87 -5.65 10.48
#